data_AF-A0AA91TWH7-F1
#
_entry.id   AF-A0AA91TWH7-F1
#
_cell.length_a   1.000
_cell.length_b   1.000
_cell.length_c   1.000
_cell.angle_alpha   90.00
_cell.angle_beta   90.00
_cell.angle_gamma   90.00
#
_symmetry.space_group_name_H-M   'P 1'
#
loop_
_entity.id
_entity.type
_entity.pdbx_description
1 polymer ?
#
loop_
_entity_poly.entity_id
_entity_poly.type
_entity_poly.pdbx_seq_one_letter_code
_entity_poly.pdbx_strand_id
1 'polypeptide(L)'
;EPKKQLTMQNMNMLINNNLIPERFQLAIRLFKYKAYISKFIHRIVDKPKKDRLFILNEVSTPFYEEHFSNVDIEEIENNRIVISENKFKTEYENKLKEFRIWLAEEKTLSYVNETLLKRIFDEKCDDSISKWEMDSLSFYYHDHELESANQDKYDIASFSQLPENPTVVNEYVSRGIPRVEFKLNRIAGTVLDKDKNKYQVTLLTTDGVVTVKLYAGAFSHYNKQISKPLPNGKKEVVEPSWFTRGNKILVTGFRRGNKFFPRKYKNSIYQHTIALITSIENNGDLILKTEREQS
;
A
#
# COMPACT_ATOMS: atom_id res chain seq x y z
N GLU A 1 -6.04 15.17 -6.79
CA GLU A 1 -6.49 16.54 -7.14
C GLU A 1 -5.36 17.54 -6.96
N PRO A 2 -5.21 18.50 -7.89
CA PRO A 2 -4.18 19.53 -7.82
C PRO A 2 -4.39 20.44 -6.61
N LYS A 3 -3.30 20.92 -6.03
CA LYS A 3 -3.36 21.92 -4.95
C LYS A 3 -3.70 23.28 -5.54
N LYS A 4 -4.58 24.00 -4.85
CA LYS A 4 -4.97 25.38 -5.19
C LYS A 4 -4.01 26.42 -4.62
N GLN A 5 -3.39 26.11 -3.48
CA GLN A 5 -2.39 26.95 -2.82
C GLN A 5 -1.46 26.06 -1.99
N LEU A 6 -0.23 26.53 -1.76
CA LEU A 6 0.71 25.91 -0.84
C LEU A 6 0.81 26.75 0.43
N THR A 7 0.74 26.07 1.57
CA THR A 7 0.87 26.67 2.89
C THR A 7 1.80 25.82 3.75
N MET A 8 2.14 26.29 4.95
CA MET A 8 2.91 25.49 5.91
C MET A 8 2.22 24.16 6.29
N GLN A 9 0.92 24.01 6.09
CA GLN A 9 0.22 22.73 6.29
C GLN A 9 0.69 21.65 5.29
N ASN A 10 1.21 22.07 4.14
CA ASN A 10 1.72 21.17 3.10
C ASN A 10 3.16 20.72 3.34
N MET A 11 3.84 21.23 4.39
CA MET A 11 5.26 20.99 4.66
C MET A 11 5.62 19.49 4.69
N ASN A 12 4.85 18.67 5.41
CA ASN A 12 5.11 17.22 5.47
C ASN A 12 4.99 16.54 4.11
N MET A 13 4.04 16.97 3.28
CA MET A 13 3.87 16.42 1.93
C MET A 13 5.06 16.80 1.04
N LEU A 14 5.54 18.05 1.13
CA LEU A 14 6.71 18.51 0.39
C LEU A 14 7.99 17.77 0.81
N ILE A 15 8.19 17.56 2.12
CA ILE A 15 9.31 16.79 2.66
C ILE A 15 9.25 15.33 2.18
N ASN A 16 8.12 14.66 2.34
CA ASN A 16 7.98 13.24 1.99
C ASN A 16 8.17 12.98 0.49
N ASN A 17 7.86 13.97 -0.35
CA ASN A 17 8.03 13.86 -1.80
C ASN A 17 9.36 14.45 -2.30
N ASN A 18 10.25 14.92 -1.41
CA ASN A 18 11.52 15.58 -1.75
C ASN A 18 11.35 16.77 -2.72
N LEU A 19 10.32 17.60 -2.49
CA LEU A 19 9.95 18.73 -3.35
C LEU A 19 10.52 20.08 -2.88
N ILE A 20 11.32 20.09 -1.81
CA ILE A 20 11.88 21.31 -1.23
C ILE A 20 13.32 21.49 -1.76
N PRO A 21 13.65 22.62 -2.40
CA PRO A 21 15.01 22.92 -2.84
C PRO A 21 16.03 22.90 -1.71
N GLU A 22 17.27 22.55 -2.03
CA GLU A 22 18.36 22.43 -1.05
C GLU A 22 18.66 23.74 -0.29
N ARG A 23 18.47 24.90 -0.93
CA ARG A 23 18.59 26.20 -0.25
C ARG A 23 17.68 26.36 0.97
N PHE A 24 16.60 25.58 1.06
CA PHE A 24 15.65 25.59 2.18
C PHE A 24 15.81 24.42 3.15
N GLN A 25 16.96 23.72 3.16
CA GLN A 25 17.22 22.66 4.13
C GLN A 25 17.12 23.15 5.59
N LEU A 26 17.54 24.39 5.86
CA LEU A 26 17.39 24.99 7.19
C LEU A 26 15.91 25.12 7.57
N ALA A 27 15.02 25.47 6.64
CA ALA A 27 13.58 25.55 6.89
C ALA A 27 12.97 24.18 7.28
N ILE A 28 13.46 23.10 6.66
CA ILE A 28 13.07 21.72 7.03
C ILE A 28 13.52 21.40 8.46
N ARG A 29 14.77 21.73 8.80
CA ARG A 29 15.31 21.52 10.15
C ARG A 29 14.55 22.33 11.19
N LEU A 30 14.29 23.61 10.94
CA LEU A 30 13.49 24.49 11.81
C LEU A 30 12.09 23.92 12.05
N PHE A 31 11.42 23.44 11.00
CA PHE A 31 10.08 22.84 11.11
C PHE A 31 10.09 21.57 11.99
N LYS A 32 11.06 20.67 11.77
CA LYS A 32 11.23 19.46 12.60
C LYS A 32 11.60 19.81 14.03
N TYR A 33 12.48 20.79 14.22
CA TYR A 33 12.93 21.29 15.51
C TYR A 33 11.76 21.81 16.34
N LYS A 34 10.93 22.71 15.78
CA LYS A 34 9.72 23.20 16.46
C LYS A 34 8.81 22.06 16.91
N ALA A 35 8.55 21.09 16.03
CA ALA A 35 7.73 19.92 16.34
C ALA A 35 8.35 19.02 17.43
N TYR A 36 9.68 19.00 17.54
CA TYR A 36 10.41 18.28 18.57
C TYR A 36 10.28 18.96 19.93
N ILE A 37 10.67 20.25 20.04
CA ILE A 37 10.68 20.97 21.32
C ILE A 37 9.28 21.15 21.91
N SER A 38 8.25 21.24 21.06
CA SER A 38 6.85 21.39 21.48
C SER A 38 6.33 20.19 22.31
N LYS A 39 7.06 19.08 22.35
CA LYS A 39 6.76 17.90 23.17
C LYS A 39 7.26 18.04 24.62
N PHE A 40 8.21 18.92 24.87
CA PHE A 40 8.90 19.08 26.16
C PHE A 40 8.39 20.33 26.89
N ILE A 41 7.11 20.32 27.25
CA ILE A 41 6.48 21.42 28.00
C ILE A 41 6.96 21.35 29.45
N HIS A 42 7.64 22.39 29.91
CA HIS A 42 8.07 22.55 31.30
C HIS A 42 6.94 23.13 32.15
N ARG A 43 6.38 24.28 31.74
CA ARG A 43 5.33 24.99 32.48
C ARG A 43 4.42 25.77 31.53
N ILE A 44 3.21 26.05 32.00
CA ILE A 44 2.27 26.98 31.34
C ILE A 44 2.12 28.21 32.23
N VAL A 45 2.30 29.39 31.67
CA VAL A 45 2.16 30.68 32.34
C VAL A 45 0.87 31.34 31.86
N ASP A 46 -0.07 31.63 32.77
CA ASP A 46 -1.41 32.12 32.39
C ASP A 46 -1.53 33.66 32.36
N LYS A 47 -0.59 34.40 32.94
CA LYS A 47 -0.58 35.88 32.98
C LYS A 47 0.83 36.42 32.68
N PRO A 48 0.97 37.54 31.94
CA PRO A 48 -0.06 38.41 31.37
C PRO A 48 -0.69 37.90 30.07
N LYS A 49 -0.07 36.94 29.38
CA LYS A 49 -0.63 36.17 28.25
C LYS A 49 -0.30 34.70 28.45
N LYS A 50 -1.19 33.82 27.99
CA LYS A 50 -0.94 32.38 28.01
C LYS A 50 0.33 32.06 27.21
N ASP A 51 1.31 31.46 27.86
CA ASP A 51 2.57 31.05 27.25
C ASP A 51 2.97 29.64 27.72
N ARG A 52 3.62 28.88 26.84
CA ARG A 52 4.18 27.57 27.17
C ARG A 52 5.70 27.70 27.20
N LEU A 53 6.30 27.27 28.30
CA LEU A 53 7.75 27.21 28.44
C LEU A 53 8.22 25.83 28.01
N PHE A 54 9.17 25.77 27.08
CA PHE A 54 9.78 24.52 26.63
C PHE A 54 11.14 24.35 27.27
N ILE A 55 11.42 23.14 27.79
CA ILE A 55 12.75 22.80 28.30
C ILE A 55 13.54 22.09 27.20
N LEU A 56 14.72 22.62 26.90
CA LEU A 56 15.63 22.05 25.92
C LEU A 56 16.44 20.92 26.54
N ASN A 57 16.55 19.81 25.81
CA ASN A 57 17.40 18.69 26.16
C ASN A 57 18.71 18.71 25.35
N GLU A 58 19.61 17.77 25.65
CA GLU A 58 20.93 17.63 25.02
C GLU A 58 20.88 17.54 23.49
N VAL A 59 19.76 17.07 22.91
CA VAL A 59 19.58 16.97 21.45
C VAL A 59 19.14 18.32 20.86
N SER A 60 18.27 19.07 21.55
CA SER A 60 17.75 20.35 21.04
C SER A 60 18.67 21.54 21.31
N THR A 61 19.44 21.52 22.40
CA THR A 61 20.27 22.65 22.84
C THR A 61 21.30 23.09 21.79
N PRO A 62 22.10 22.20 21.16
CA PRO A 62 23.10 22.63 20.17
C PRO A 62 22.48 23.33 18.96
N PHE A 63 21.34 22.83 18.48
CA PHE A 63 20.63 23.44 17.35
C PHE A 63 20.04 24.81 17.71
N TYR A 64 19.61 24.98 18.96
CA TYR A 64 19.13 26.26 19.46
C TYR A 64 20.26 27.30 19.49
N GLU A 65 21.37 26.97 20.14
CA GLU A 65 22.53 27.86 20.29
C GLU A 65 23.14 28.28 18.95
N GLU A 66 23.13 27.37 17.95
CA GLU A 66 23.65 27.66 16.62
C GLU A 66 22.74 28.61 15.82
N HIS A 67 21.42 28.53 16.01
CA HIS A 67 20.47 29.11 15.08
C HIS A 67 19.53 30.16 15.68
N PHE A 68 19.40 30.30 16.99
CA PHE A 68 18.48 31.25 17.63
C PHE A 68 19.23 32.23 18.51
N SER A 69 18.63 33.41 18.70
CA SER A 69 19.13 34.38 19.66
C SER A 69 18.66 33.99 21.06
N ASN A 70 19.52 34.16 22.07
CA ASN A 70 19.19 33.85 23.47
C ASN A 70 18.09 34.76 24.09
N VAL A 71 17.28 35.42 23.27
CA VAL A 71 16.27 36.42 23.64
C VAL A 71 15.00 35.76 24.20
N ASP A 72 14.71 34.53 23.80
CA ASP A 72 13.57 33.74 24.27
C ASP A 72 13.88 32.87 25.51
N ILE A 73 15.10 32.91 26.04
CA ILE A 73 15.46 32.25 27.31
C ILE A 73 14.76 32.97 28.47
N GLU A 74 13.97 32.22 29.24
CA GLU A 74 13.32 32.72 30.46
C GLU A 74 14.07 32.29 31.72
N GLU A 75 14.56 31.05 31.75
CA GLU A 75 15.26 30.48 32.89
C GLU A 75 16.26 29.39 32.48
N ILE A 76 17.22 29.11 33.36
CA ILE A 76 18.14 27.98 33.24
C ILE A 76 17.95 27.11 34.48
N GLU A 77 17.37 25.92 34.31
CA GLU A 77 17.07 24.99 35.39
C GLU A 77 17.89 23.71 35.21
N ASN A 78 18.63 23.29 36.24
CA ASN A 78 19.47 22.08 36.21
C ASN A 78 20.39 22.02 34.98
N ASN A 79 21.00 23.15 34.63
CA ASN A 79 21.88 23.31 33.46
C ASN A 79 21.17 23.06 32.10
N ARG A 80 19.85 23.20 32.05
CA ARG A 80 19.02 23.14 30.84
C ARG A 80 18.33 24.46 30.57
N ILE A 81 18.31 24.85 29.31
CA ILE A 81 17.72 26.10 28.86
C ILE A 81 16.19 25.94 28.79
N VAL A 82 15.45 26.88 29.36
CA VAL A 82 14.00 26.97 29.25
C VAL A 82 13.64 28.21 28.45
N ILE A 83 12.87 28.01 27.38
CA ILE A 83 12.50 29.07 26.43
C ILE A 83 10.99 29.34 26.38
N SER A 84 10.62 30.60 26.14
CA SER A 84 9.23 31.04 25.90
C SER A 84 8.78 30.69 24.47
N GLU A 85 7.67 29.96 24.32
CA GLU A 85 7.09 29.66 23.00
C GLU A 85 6.72 30.93 22.23
N ASN A 86 6.16 31.93 22.91
CA ASN A 86 5.73 33.17 22.26
C ASN A 86 6.92 33.95 21.67
N LYS A 87 8.02 34.10 22.43
CA LYS A 87 9.23 34.78 21.96
C LYS A 87 9.94 33.95 20.88
N PHE A 88 10.07 32.64 21.09
CA PHE A 88 10.60 31.70 20.11
C PHE A 88 9.87 31.80 18.76
N LYS A 89 8.54 31.85 18.80
CA LYS A 89 7.70 31.88 17.60
C LYS A 89 8.01 33.08 16.71
N THR A 90 8.27 34.25 17.27
CA THR A 90 8.60 35.45 16.50
C THR A 90 9.89 35.27 15.70
N GLU A 91 10.96 34.81 16.34
CA GLU A 91 12.23 34.56 15.66
C GLU A 91 12.12 33.41 14.64
N TYR A 92 11.42 32.33 15.01
CA TYR A 92 11.11 31.21 14.12
C TYR A 92 10.37 31.65 12.85
N GLU A 93 9.36 32.51 12.98
CA GLU A 93 8.59 33.02 11.83
C GLU A 93 9.44 33.91 10.93
N ASN A 94 10.34 34.72 11.51
CA ASN A 94 11.29 35.53 10.75
C ASN A 94 12.24 34.67 9.91
N LYS A 95 12.81 33.61 10.49
CA LYS A 95 13.71 32.68 9.77
C LYS A 95 13.00 31.90 8.66
N LEU A 96 11.69 31.70 8.74
CA LEU A 96 10.89 31.04 7.70
C LEU A 96 10.31 32.00 6.66
N LYS A 97 10.57 33.31 6.75
CA LYS A 97 9.96 34.31 5.86
C LYS A 97 10.25 34.03 4.39
N GLU A 98 11.50 33.78 4.04
CA GLU A 98 11.91 33.47 2.67
C GLU A 98 11.23 32.19 2.14
N PHE A 99 11.16 31.15 2.98
CA PHE A 99 10.48 29.91 2.64
C PHE A 99 8.97 30.11 2.39
N ARG A 100 8.31 30.97 3.18
CA ARG A 100 6.89 31.31 2.97
C ARG A 100 6.66 32.07 1.67
N ILE A 101 7.57 32.97 1.31
CA ILE A 101 7.53 33.68 0.02
C ILE A 101 7.63 32.65 -1.11
N TRP A 102 8.60 31.74 -1.04
CA TRP A 102 8.76 30.67 -2.03
C TRP A 102 7.51 29.78 -2.15
N LEU A 103 6.85 29.41 -1.04
CA LEU A 103 5.60 28.65 -1.08
C LEU A 103 4.45 29.41 -1.77
N ALA A 104 4.42 30.74 -1.65
CA ALA A 104 3.38 31.57 -2.23
C ALA A 104 3.58 31.86 -3.72
N GLU A 105 4.76 31.56 -4.28
CA GLU A 105 5.05 31.73 -5.70
C GLU A 105 4.20 30.76 -6.56
N GLU A 106 3.57 31.30 -7.60
CA GLU A 106 2.81 30.51 -8.58
C GLU A 106 3.68 29.44 -9.24
N LYS A 107 4.96 29.77 -9.54
CA LYS A 107 5.93 28.83 -10.09
C LYS A 107 6.14 27.61 -9.18
N THR A 108 6.18 27.81 -7.87
CA THR A 108 6.32 26.71 -6.90
C THR A 108 5.07 25.85 -6.87
N LEU A 109 3.88 26.46 -6.93
CA LEU A 109 2.62 25.73 -7.00
C LEU A 109 2.56 24.84 -8.26
N SER A 110 2.90 25.40 -9.42
CA SER A 110 2.94 24.67 -10.70
C SER A 110 3.96 23.53 -10.65
N TYR A 111 5.19 23.80 -10.22
CA TYR A 111 6.24 22.79 -10.08
C TYR A 111 5.81 21.60 -9.20
N VAL A 112 5.21 21.88 -8.03
CA VAL A 112 4.73 20.85 -7.11
C VAL A 112 3.59 20.04 -7.73
N ASN A 113 2.61 20.71 -8.34
CA ASN A 113 1.47 20.03 -8.97
C ASN A 113 1.90 19.18 -10.16
N GLU A 114 2.77 19.69 -11.03
CA GLU A 114 3.31 18.97 -12.19
C GLU A 114 4.13 17.76 -11.75
N THR A 115 4.99 17.90 -10.73
CA THR A 115 5.80 16.78 -10.24
C THR A 115 4.93 15.69 -9.62
N LEU A 116 3.92 16.07 -8.83
CA LEU A 116 2.97 15.11 -8.25
C LEU A 116 2.12 14.43 -9.33
N LEU A 117 1.67 15.19 -10.33
CA LEU A 117 0.92 14.66 -11.46
C LEU A 117 1.76 13.68 -12.26
N LYS A 118 2.99 14.07 -12.60
CA LYS A 118 3.92 13.23 -13.35
C LYS A 118 4.20 11.93 -12.61
N ARG A 119 4.42 11.97 -11.28
CA ARG A 119 4.61 10.74 -10.50
C ARG A 119 3.39 9.80 -10.56
N ILE A 120 2.18 10.36 -10.45
CA ILE A 120 0.95 9.57 -10.57
C ILE A 120 0.80 9.01 -11.98
N PHE A 121 1.12 9.83 -12.99
CA PHE A 121 1.09 9.44 -14.40
C PHE A 121 2.09 8.31 -14.67
N ASP A 122 3.35 8.47 -14.29
CA ASP A 122 4.40 7.47 -14.43
C ASP A 122 4.03 6.16 -13.71
N GLU A 123 3.41 6.21 -12.52
CA GLU A 123 2.92 5.01 -11.81
C GLU A 123 1.80 4.27 -12.55
N LYS A 124 0.98 4.97 -13.35
CA LYS A 124 -0.23 4.42 -13.98
C LYS A 124 -0.12 4.21 -15.48
N CYS A 125 0.83 4.86 -16.14
CA CYS A 125 0.97 4.83 -17.58
C CYS A 125 1.84 3.70 -18.11
N ASP A 126 2.55 2.99 -17.23
CA ASP A 126 3.22 1.74 -17.58
C ASP A 126 2.23 0.56 -17.71
N ASP A 127 0.97 0.74 -17.30
CA ASP A 127 -0.08 -0.28 -17.40
C ASP A 127 -0.67 -0.36 -18.83
N SER A 128 -1.16 -1.55 -19.20
CA SER A 128 -1.76 -1.79 -20.51
C SER A 128 -3.19 -1.22 -20.64
N ILE A 129 -3.67 -1.06 -21.88
CA ILE A 129 -5.07 -0.67 -22.16
C ILE A 129 -6.04 -1.63 -21.46
N SER A 130 -5.81 -2.94 -21.58
CA SER A 130 -6.63 -3.96 -20.93
C SER A 130 -6.65 -3.80 -19.40
N LYS A 131 -5.53 -3.40 -18.80
CA LYS A 131 -5.46 -3.12 -17.36
C LYS A 131 -6.36 -1.92 -16.99
N TRP A 132 -6.32 -0.84 -17.76
CA TRP A 132 -7.19 0.32 -17.54
C TRP A 132 -8.67 0.00 -17.75
N GLU A 133 -9.01 -0.85 -18.73
CA GLU A 133 -10.37 -1.33 -18.94
C GLU A 133 -10.89 -2.13 -17.75
N MET A 134 -10.07 -3.05 -17.23
CA MET A 134 -10.44 -3.83 -16.05
C MET A 134 -10.61 -2.92 -14.82
N ASP A 135 -9.70 -1.98 -14.60
CA ASP A 135 -9.75 -1.10 -13.43
C ASP A 135 -10.91 -0.09 -13.51
N SER A 136 -11.28 0.36 -14.73
CA SER A 136 -12.33 1.36 -14.95
C SER A 136 -13.72 0.77 -15.15
N LEU A 137 -13.81 -0.34 -15.90
CA LEU A 137 -15.07 -0.93 -16.37
C LEU A 137 -15.31 -2.34 -15.83
N SER A 138 -14.31 -2.99 -15.22
CA SER A 138 -14.40 -4.36 -14.70
C SER A 138 -14.66 -5.43 -15.78
N PHE A 139 -14.31 -5.14 -17.04
CA PHE A 139 -14.27 -6.11 -18.14
C PHE A 139 -13.19 -5.70 -19.16
N TYR A 140 -12.79 -6.62 -20.02
CA TYR A 140 -11.87 -6.35 -21.13
C TYR A 140 -12.67 -6.15 -22.41
N TYR A 141 -12.47 -5.00 -23.06
CA TYR A 141 -12.96 -4.76 -24.42
C TYR A 141 -11.92 -5.20 -25.44
N HIS A 142 -10.64 -5.01 -25.12
CA HIS A 142 -9.51 -5.59 -25.85
C HIS A 142 -9.09 -6.95 -25.27
N ASP A 143 -7.96 -7.48 -25.74
CA ASP A 143 -7.44 -8.78 -25.33
C ASP A 143 -7.28 -8.87 -23.81
N HIS A 144 -7.61 -10.05 -23.27
CA HIS A 144 -7.49 -10.36 -21.86
C HIS A 144 -6.01 -10.26 -21.43
N GLU A 145 -5.70 -9.68 -20.26
CA GLU A 145 -4.30 -9.54 -19.80
C GLU A 145 -3.55 -10.89 -19.73
N LEU A 146 -4.28 -11.97 -19.41
CA LEU A 146 -3.76 -13.35 -19.40
C LEU A 146 -3.67 -14.03 -20.79
N GLU A 147 -4.08 -13.39 -21.87
CA GLU A 147 -4.00 -13.98 -23.23
C GLU A 147 -2.55 -14.26 -23.63
N SER A 148 -1.62 -13.39 -23.21
CA SER A 148 -0.19 -13.55 -23.44
C SER A 148 0.48 -14.63 -22.56
N ALA A 149 -0.23 -15.19 -21.59
CA ALA A 149 0.34 -16.19 -20.68
C ALA A 149 0.58 -17.52 -21.39
N ASN A 150 1.71 -18.17 -21.09
CA ASN A 150 2.04 -19.48 -21.62
C ASN A 150 1.20 -20.57 -20.92
N GLN A 151 0.00 -20.83 -21.43
CA GLN A 151 -0.97 -21.72 -20.79
C GLN A 151 -0.42 -23.15 -20.61
N ASP A 152 0.27 -23.67 -21.62
CA ASP A 152 0.84 -25.02 -21.62
C ASP A 152 1.89 -25.19 -20.51
N LYS A 153 2.79 -24.21 -20.35
CA LYS A 153 3.84 -24.26 -19.32
C LYS A 153 3.27 -24.34 -17.91
N TYR A 154 2.13 -23.70 -17.67
CA TYR A 154 1.52 -23.63 -16.34
C TYR A 154 0.35 -24.60 -16.13
N ASP A 155 0.06 -25.48 -17.11
CA ASP A 155 -1.07 -26.42 -17.13
C ASP A 155 -2.43 -25.72 -16.93
N ILE A 156 -2.58 -24.54 -17.54
CA ILE A 156 -3.81 -23.74 -17.47
C ILE A 156 -4.80 -24.30 -18.48
N ALA A 157 -5.94 -24.78 -17.98
CA ALA A 157 -7.01 -25.32 -18.80
C ALA A 157 -8.20 -24.35 -18.86
N SER A 158 -8.90 -24.36 -19.99
CA SER A 158 -10.19 -23.70 -20.12
C SER A 158 -11.21 -24.35 -19.17
N PHE A 159 -11.90 -23.55 -18.36
CA PHE A 159 -12.92 -24.08 -17.44
C PHE A 159 -14.03 -24.84 -18.18
N SER A 160 -14.42 -24.35 -19.36
CA SER A 160 -15.47 -24.95 -20.19
C SER A 160 -15.12 -26.37 -20.65
N GLN A 161 -13.84 -26.64 -20.89
CA GLN A 161 -13.30 -27.91 -21.35
C GLN A 161 -13.07 -28.92 -20.22
N LEU A 162 -13.06 -28.47 -18.96
CA LEU A 162 -12.93 -29.38 -17.82
C LEU A 162 -14.20 -30.22 -17.62
N PRO A 163 -14.08 -31.49 -17.18
CA PRO A 163 -15.23 -32.35 -16.96
C PRO A 163 -16.10 -31.79 -15.83
N GLU A 164 -17.42 -31.75 -16.05
CA GLU A 164 -18.37 -31.24 -15.06
C GLU A 164 -18.38 -32.06 -13.77
N ASN A 165 -18.14 -33.36 -13.90
CA ASN A 165 -17.92 -34.25 -12.78
C ASN A 165 -16.42 -34.52 -12.64
N PRO A 166 -15.83 -34.31 -11.45
CA PRO A 166 -14.39 -34.46 -11.28
C PRO A 166 -13.96 -35.92 -11.47
N THR A 167 -12.91 -36.12 -12.27
CA THR A 167 -12.35 -37.45 -12.54
C THR A 167 -11.63 -37.99 -11.31
N VAL A 168 -12.02 -39.18 -10.87
CA VAL A 168 -11.35 -39.90 -9.77
C VAL A 168 -10.01 -40.46 -10.25
N VAL A 169 -8.94 -40.20 -9.52
CA VAL A 169 -7.60 -40.74 -9.81
C VAL A 169 -7.11 -41.72 -8.75
N ASN A 170 -7.66 -41.66 -7.54
CA ASN A 170 -7.27 -42.53 -6.45
C ASN A 170 -8.40 -42.65 -5.41
N GLU A 171 -8.53 -43.82 -4.81
CA GLU A 171 -9.44 -44.10 -3.71
C GLU A 171 -8.66 -44.75 -2.58
N TYR A 172 -8.82 -44.24 -1.36
CA TYR A 172 -8.08 -44.73 -0.20
C TYR A 172 -8.89 -44.55 1.07
N VAL A 173 -8.60 -45.35 2.09
CA VAL A 173 -9.23 -45.23 3.40
C VAL A 173 -8.28 -44.53 4.35
N SER A 174 -8.75 -43.48 5.02
CA SER A 174 -7.98 -42.74 6.01
C SER A 174 -8.81 -42.60 7.29
N ARG A 175 -8.30 -43.14 8.40
CA ARG A 175 -8.99 -43.17 9.70
C ARG A 175 -10.39 -43.81 9.60
N GLY A 176 -10.49 -44.91 8.84
CA GLY A 176 -11.76 -45.63 8.60
C GLY A 176 -12.74 -44.93 7.66
N ILE A 177 -12.40 -43.75 7.12
CA ILE A 177 -13.27 -42.99 6.21
C ILE A 177 -12.75 -43.14 4.77
N PRO A 178 -13.58 -43.59 3.82
CA PRO A 178 -13.21 -43.64 2.41
C PRO A 178 -13.01 -42.21 1.88
N ARG A 179 -11.92 -42.01 1.15
CA ARG A 179 -11.52 -40.74 0.55
C ARG A 179 -11.17 -40.96 -0.90
N VAL A 180 -11.43 -39.93 -1.68
CA VAL A 180 -11.22 -39.91 -3.12
C VAL A 180 -10.32 -38.72 -3.46
N GLU A 181 -9.31 -38.97 -4.28
CA GLU A 181 -8.50 -37.94 -4.91
C GLU A 181 -8.99 -37.74 -6.34
N PHE A 182 -9.14 -36.48 -6.73
CA PHE A 182 -9.59 -36.09 -8.05
C PHE A 182 -8.40 -35.59 -8.88
N LYS A 183 -8.49 -35.72 -10.20
CA LYS A 183 -7.54 -35.09 -11.12
C LYS A 183 -7.57 -33.57 -10.89
N LEU A 184 -6.41 -33.01 -10.59
CA LEU A 184 -6.23 -31.57 -10.44
C LEU A 184 -5.90 -30.94 -11.79
N ASN A 185 -6.44 -29.76 -12.04
CA ASN A 185 -6.17 -28.90 -13.18
C ASN A 185 -5.90 -27.48 -12.64
N ARG A 186 -5.36 -26.59 -13.48
CA ARG A 186 -5.27 -25.17 -13.15
C ARG A 186 -6.18 -24.33 -14.03
N ILE A 187 -6.71 -23.26 -13.46
CA ILE A 187 -7.34 -22.17 -14.20
C ILE A 187 -6.66 -20.87 -13.79
N ALA A 188 -6.62 -19.90 -14.69
CA ALA A 188 -6.13 -18.56 -14.41
C ALA A 188 -7.20 -17.54 -14.77
N GLY A 189 -7.33 -16.48 -13.97
CA GLY A 189 -8.31 -15.44 -14.23
C GLY A 189 -8.10 -14.19 -13.41
N THR A 190 -8.72 -13.11 -13.86
CA THR A 190 -8.77 -11.82 -13.19
C THR A 190 -9.95 -11.76 -12.24
N VAL A 191 -9.72 -11.35 -10.99
CA VAL A 191 -10.76 -11.23 -9.98
C VAL A 191 -11.73 -10.12 -10.34
N LEU A 192 -13.00 -10.46 -10.51
CA LEU A 192 -14.09 -9.50 -10.70
C LEU A 192 -14.73 -9.11 -9.37
N ASP A 193 -15.05 -10.13 -8.56
CA ASP A 193 -15.75 -9.93 -7.30
C ASP A 193 -15.52 -11.07 -6.31
N LYS A 194 -15.90 -10.85 -5.05
CA LYS A 194 -15.88 -11.87 -3.99
C LYS A 194 -17.10 -11.79 -3.09
N ASP A 195 -17.64 -12.95 -2.75
CA ASP A 195 -18.70 -13.10 -1.76
C ASP A 195 -18.11 -13.73 -0.50
N LYS A 196 -17.96 -12.93 0.57
CA LYS A 196 -17.41 -13.39 1.86
C LYS A 196 -18.33 -14.37 2.57
N ASN A 197 -19.64 -14.22 2.43
CA ASN A 197 -20.63 -15.08 3.09
C ASN A 197 -20.65 -16.46 2.45
N LYS A 198 -20.48 -16.50 1.12
CA LYS A 198 -20.41 -17.75 0.36
C LYS A 198 -18.99 -18.24 0.14
N TYR A 199 -17.95 -17.58 0.64
CA TYR A 199 -16.55 -17.97 0.40
C TYR A 199 -16.25 -18.18 -1.09
N GLN A 200 -16.78 -17.30 -1.94
CA GLN A 200 -16.69 -17.39 -3.40
C GLN A 200 -15.90 -16.23 -3.98
N VAL A 201 -15.19 -16.51 -5.06
CA VAL A 201 -14.49 -15.51 -5.87
C VAL A 201 -14.91 -15.72 -7.31
N THR A 202 -15.31 -14.64 -7.98
CA THR A 202 -15.68 -14.64 -9.39
C THR A 202 -14.45 -14.20 -10.19
N LEU A 203 -14.03 -15.05 -11.14
CA LEU A 203 -12.90 -14.79 -12.02
C LEU A 203 -13.38 -14.60 -13.45
N LEU A 204 -12.82 -13.62 -14.15
CA LEU A 204 -12.85 -13.55 -15.60
C LEU A 204 -11.64 -14.31 -16.13
N THR A 205 -11.88 -15.38 -16.87
CA THR A 205 -10.85 -16.12 -17.60
C THR A 205 -10.88 -15.70 -19.07
N THR A 206 -9.91 -16.12 -19.87
CA THR A 206 -9.87 -15.89 -21.33
C THR A 206 -11.14 -16.41 -22.02
N ASP A 207 -11.74 -17.48 -21.49
CA ASP A 207 -12.91 -18.14 -22.10
C ASP A 207 -14.24 -17.80 -21.42
N GLY A 208 -14.24 -16.90 -20.42
CA GLY A 208 -15.45 -16.46 -19.75
C GLY A 208 -15.38 -16.46 -18.22
N VAL A 209 -16.54 -16.31 -17.58
CA VAL A 209 -16.63 -16.07 -16.13
C VAL A 209 -16.77 -17.38 -15.35
N VAL A 210 -15.95 -17.54 -14.32
CA VAL A 210 -15.89 -18.75 -13.48
C VAL A 210 -16.07 -18.38 -12.01
N THR A 211 -16.93 -19.12 -11.31
CA THR A 211 -17.06 -19.00 -9.86
C THR A 211 -16.18 -20.03 -9.15
N VAL A 212 -15.20 -19.54 -8.38
CA VAL A 212 -14.35 -20.35 -7.51
C VAL A 212 -14.95 -20.42 -6.11
N LYS A 213 -15.21 -21.63 -5.60
CA LYS A 213 -15.75 -21.86 -4.25
C LYS A 213 -14.67 -22.41 -3.34
N LEU A 214 -14.35 -21.67 -2.28
CA LEU A 214 -13.34 -22.02 -1.29
C LEU A 214 -13.96 -22.54 0.01
N TYR A 215 -13.15 -23.23 0.81
CA TYR A 215 -13.42 -23.45 2.23
C TYR A 215 -13.14 -22.16 3.01
N ALA A 216 -13.86 -21.92 4.11
CA ALA A 216 -13.81 -20.69 4.88
C ALA A 216 -12.38 -20.26 5.28
N GLY A 217 -11.57 -21.20 5.77
CA GLY A 217 -10.18 -20.93 6.17
C GLY A 217 -9.30 -20.50 5.00
N ALA A 218 -9.38 -21.21 3.88
CA ALA A 218 -8.63 -20.86 2.66
C ALA A 218 -9.09 -19.50 2.11
N PHE A 219 -10.40 -19.25 2.08
CA PHE A 219 -10.93 -17.96 1.67
C PHE A 219 -10.40 -16.82 2.54
N SER A 220 -10.47 -16.97 3.87
CA SER A 220 -9.99 -15.96 4.82
C SER A 220 -8.49 -15.69 4.64
N HIS A 221 -7.68 -16.75 4.46
CA HIS A 221 -6.24 -16.63 4.25
C HIS A 221 -5.88 -15.78 3.03
N TYR A 222 -6.48 -16.02 1.87
CA TYR A 222 -6.21 -15.26 0.64
C TYR A 222 -6.98 -13.92 0.58
N ASN A 223 -8.07 -13.79 1.32
CA ASN A 223 -8.84 -12.55 1.38
C ASN A 223 -8.25 -11.52 2.37
N LYS A 224 -7.45 -11.94 3.35
CA LYS A 224 -6.88 -11.06 4.38
C LYS A 224 -6.08 -9.91 3.77
N GLN A 225 -6.21 -8.71 4.32
CA GLN A 225 -5.32 -7.57 4.09
C GLN A 225 -4.30 -7.52 5.24
N ILE A 226 -3.04 -7.35 4.91
CA ILE A 226 -1.92 -7.38 5.85
C ILE A 226 -1.37 -5.97 5.96
N SER A 227 -1.31 -5.46 7.19
CA SER A 227 -0.91 -4.08 7.48
C SER A 227 0.07 -4.03 8.64
N LYS A 228 1.12 -3.23 8.54
CA LYS A 228 2.10 -3.00 9.61
C LYS A 228 1.79 -1.68 10.34
N PRO A 229 1.94 -1.64 11.68
CA PRO A 229 1.82 -0.41 12.43
C PRO A 229 3.04 0.50 12.16
N LEU A 230 2.78 1.77 11.90
CA LEU A 230 3.81 2.80 11.78
C LEU A 230 4.04 3.48 13.15
N PRO A 231 5.23 4.07 13.39
CA PRO A 231 5.55 4.79 14.62
C PRO A 231 4.60 5.96 14.95
N ASN A 232 3.85 6.45 13.96
CA ASN A 232 2.90 7.55 14.08
C ASN A 232 1.47 7.08 14.45
N GLY A 233 1.28 5.80 14.79
CA GLY A 233 -0.02 5.22 15.12
C GLY A 233 -0.92 4.91 13.91
N LYS A 234 -0.48 5.22 12.69
CA LYS A 234 -1.17 4.81 11.45
C LYS A 234 -0.78 3.39 11.08
N LYS A 235 -1.57 2.75 10.21
CA LYS A 235 -1.24 1.45 9.62
C LYS A 235 -0.92 1.63 8.15
N GLU A 236 0.15 1.00 7.70
CA GLU A 236 0.51 0.90 6.30
C GLU A 236 0.05 -0.47 5.79
N VAL A 237 -0.62 -0.49 4.63
CA VAL A 237 -1.00 -1.75 3.98
C VAL A 237 0.23 -2.33 3.30
N VAL A 238 0.74 -3.44 3.82
CA VAL A 238 1.89 -4.16 3.27
C VAL A 238 1.45 -5.03 2.11
N GLU A 239 0.31 -5.70 2.26
CA GLU A 239 -0.23 -6.53 1.21
C GLU A 239 -1.76 -6.44 1.21
N PRO A 240 -2.38 -6.01 0.09
CA PRO A 240 -3.83 -6.05 -0.05
C PRO A 240 -4.34 -7.50 -0.14
N SER A 241 -5.66 -7.65 -0.12
CA SER A 241 -6.31 -8.93 -0.39
C SER A 241 -5.89 -9.48 -1.76
N TRP A 242 -5.54 -10.76 -1.87
CA TRP A 242 -5.32 -11.36 -3.20
C TRP A 242 -6.61 -11.40 -4.03
N PHE A 243 -7.77 -11.41 -3.37
CA PHE A 243 -9.08 -11.28 -4.00
C PHE A 243 -9.51 -9.81 -4.16
N THR A 244 -8.57 -8.90 -4.40
CA THR A 244 -8.91 -7.53 -4.83
C THR A 244 -9.27 -7.57 -6.31
N ARG A 245 -10.27 -6.78 -6.71
CA ARG A 245 -10.67 -6.69 -8.12
C ARG A 245 -9.46 -6.29 -8.98
N GLY A 246 -9.36 -6.87 -10.18
CA GLY A 246 -8.27 -6.63 -11.12
C GLY A 246 -7.00 -7.44 -10.84
N ASN A 247 -6.89 -8.11 -9.67
CA ASN A 247 -5.79 -9.05 -9.42
C ASN A 247 -5.96 -10.30 -10.30
N LYS A 248 -4.85 -10.79 -10.85
CA LYS A 248 -4.80 -12.05 -11.58
C LYS A 248 -4.36 -13.16 -10.64
N ILE A 249 -5.08 -14.28 -10.63
CA ILE A 249 -4.74 -15.43 -9.79
C ILE A 249 -4.73 -16.72 -10.60
N LEU A 250 -3.80 -17.61 -10.22
CA LEU A 250 -3.73 -18.98 -10.69
C LEU A 250 -4.33 -19.89 -9.62
N VAL A 251 -5.29 -20.73 -9.99
CA VAL A 251 -6.04 -21.58 -9.05
C VAL A 251 -5.88 -23.04 -9.45
N THR A 252 -5.38 -23.85 -8.51
CA THR A 252 -5.27 -25.31 -8.67
C THR A 252 -6.47 -26.00 -8.01
N GLY A 253 -7.14 -26.89 -8.74
CA GLY A 253 -8.33 -27.56 -8.24
C GLY A 253 -9.02 -28.43 -9.28
N PHE A 254 -10.33 -28.61 -9.12
CA PHE A 254 -11.15 -29.36 -10.06
C PHE A 254 -12.51 -28.68 -10.27
N ARG A 255 -13.13 -28.94 -11.43
CA ARG A 255 -14.51 -28.51 -11.72
C ARG A 255 -15.50 -29.47 -11.07
N ARG A 256 -16.59 -28.92 -10.54
CA ARG A 256 -17.77 -29.67 -10.12
C ARG A 256 -19.02 -28.85 -10.43
N GLY A 257 -19.78 -29.30 -11.43
CA GLY A 257 -20.86 -28.53 -12.04
C GLY A 257 -20.36 -27.19 -12.56
N ASN A 258 -20.99 -26.10 -12.11
CA ASN A 258 -20.70 -24.73 -12.57
C ASN A 258 -19.67 -24.00 -11.70
N LYS A 259 -18.93 -24.70 -10.84
CA LYS A 259 -17.96 -24.11 -9.92
C LYS A 259 -16.62 -24.80 -10.00
N PHE A 260 -15.57 -24.04 -9.74
CA PHE A 260 -14.23 -24.56 -9.55
C PHE A 260 -13.89 -24.63 -8.06
N PHE A 261 -13.35 -25.76 -7.61
CA PHE A 261 -13.04 -26.02 -6.21
C PHE A 261 -11.53 -26.14 -6.02
N PRO A 262 -10.88 -25.18 -5.33
CA PRO A 262 -9.44 -25.24 -5.12
C PRO A 262 -9.05 -26.42 -4.22
N ARG A 263 -8.04 -27.16 -4.64
CA ARG A 263 -7.54 -28.34 -3.92
C ARG A 263 -6.09 -28.61 -4.25
N LYS A 264 -5.35 -29.10 -3.26
CA LYS A 264 -4.04 -29.72 -3.43
C LYS A 264 -3.98 -31.02 -2.65
N TYR A 265 -3.17 -31.95 -3.15
CA TYR A 265 -2.82 -33.21 -2.47
C TYR A 265 -1.33 -33.19 -2.11
N LYS A 266 -0.94 -33.96 -1.10
CA LYS A 266 0.43 -33.93 -0.56
C LYS A 266 1.49 -34.29 -1.60
N ASN A 267 1.15 -35.19 -2.53
CA ASN A 267 2.05 -35.69 -3.57
C ASN A 267 1.79 -35.02 -4.93
N SER A 268 1.02 -33.93 -4.97
CA SER A 268 0.81 -33.19 -6.21
C SER A 268 2.04 -32.37 -6.55
N ILE A 269 2.33 -32.21 -7.85
CA ILE A 269 3.30 -31.23 -8.35
C ILE A 269 2.93 -29.79 -7.97
N TYR A 270 1.67 -29.56 -7.61
CA TYR A 270 1.14 -28.26 -7.19
C TYR A 270 1.23 -28.07 -5.67
N GLN A 271 2.12 -27.17 -5.25
CA GLN A 271 2.36 -26.88 -3.83
C GLN A 271 1.33 -25.91 -3.20
N HIS A 272 0.67 -25.08 -4.01
CA HIS A 272 -0.26 -24.05 -3.54
C HIS A 272 -1.61 -24.17 -4.28
N THR A 273 -2.70 -23.93 -3.56
CA THR A 273 -4.05 -23.93 -4.17
C THR A 273 -4.30 -22.67 -4.98
N ILE A 274 -3.71 -21.55 -4.55
CA ILE A 274 -3.81 -20.25 -5.21
C ILE A 274 -2.42 -19.62 -5.22
N ALA A 275 -2.05 -19.02 -6.35
CA ALA A 275 -0.93 -18.12 -6.47
C ALA A 275 -1.41 -16.80 -7.08
N LEU A 276 -0.84 -15.68 -6.62
CA LEU A 276 -1.06 -14.37 -7.22
C LEU A 276 -0.12 -14.21 -8.40
N ILE A 277 -0.64 -13.83 -9.56
CA ILE A 277 0.15 -13.48 -10.74
C ILE A 277 0.50 -12.00 -10.62
N THR A 278 1.77 -11.70 -10.35
CA THR A 278 2.23 -10.32 -10.14
C THR A 278 2.59 -9.63 -11.46
N SER A 279 3.07 -10.39 -12.44
CA SER A 279 3.33 -9.91 -13.81
C SER A 279 3.42 -11.09 -14.78
N ILE A 280 3.39 -10.77 -16.07
CA ILE A 280 3.55 -11.70 -17.19
C ILE A 280 4.70 -11.14 -18.02
N GLU A 281 5.74 -11.93 -18.23
CA GLU A 281 6.88 -11.55 -19.04
C GLU A 281 6.53 -11.61 -20.53
N ASN A 282 7.34 -10.95 -21.38
CA ASN A 282 7.12 -10.89 -22.83
C ASN A 282 7.12 -12.27 -23.51
N ASN A 283 7.72 -13.29 -22.90
CA ASN A 283 7.72 -14.68 -23.38
C ASN A 283 6.51 -15.49 -22.87
N GLY A 284 5.58 -14.85 -22.15
CA GLY A 284 4.40 -15.47 -21.54
C GLY A 284 4.64 -16.12 -20.18
N ASP A 285 5.83 -15.97 -19.59
CA ASP A 285 6.12 -16.52 -18.26
C ASP A 285 5.42 -15.73 -17.15
N LEU A 286 4.77 -16.46 -16.24
CA LEU A 286 4.10 -15.89 -15.08
C LEU A 286 5.09 -15.72 -13.93
N ILE A 287 5.18 -14.50 -13.41
CA ILE A 287 5.79 -14.24 -12.10
C ILE A 287 4.73 -14.45 -11.02
N LEU A 288 4.96 -15.45 -10.17
CA LEU A 288 3.99 -15.91 -9.19
C LEU A 288 4.45 -15.59 -7.77
N LYS A 289 3.53 -15.03 -6.98
CA LYS A 289 3.64 -15.01 -5.52
C LYS A 289 2.79 -16.14 -4.95
N THR A 290 3.44 -17.09 -4.27
CA THR A 290 2.81 -18.32 -3.76
C THR A 290 2.50 -18.27 -2.27
N GLU A 291 3.10 -17.34 -1.54
CA GLU A 291 2.91 -17.14 -0.10
C GLU A 291 2.44 -15.73 0.22
N ARG A 292 1.58 -15.62 1.24
CA ARG A 292 1.13 -14.34 1.80
C ARG A 292 2.26 -13.73 2.64
N GLU A 293 2.31 -12.40 2.70
CA GLU A 293 3.20 -11.73 3.66
C GLU A 293 2.89 -12.16 5.11
N GLN A 294 3.89 -12.13 5.97
CA GLN A 294 3.68 -12.37 7.40
C GLN A 294 3.33 -11.04 8.09
N SER A 295 2.30 -11.08 8.95
CA SER A 295 1.84 -9.94 9.74
C SER A 295 2.73 -9.69 10.94
#